data_AF-A0AAV3ZH95-F1
#
_entry.id   AF-A0AAV3ZH95-F1
#
_cell.length_a   1.000
_cell.length_b   1.000
_cell.length_c   1.000
_cell.angle_alpha   90.00
_cell.angle_beta   90.00
_cell.angle_gamma   90.00
#
_symmetry.space_group_name_H-M   'P 1'
#
loop_
_entity.id
_entity.type
_entity.pdbx_description
1 polymer ?
#
loop_
_entity_poly.entity_id
_entity_poly.type
_entity_poly.pdbx_seq_one_letter_code
_entity_poly.pdbx_strand_id
1 'polypeptide(L)'
;MGRKCCVTGCRSNYDSNDKITVFRLPRDKEERQGWKKAIPRDNILDHPNTVVCIKHFPEEFETISVTGSLRPKHPPSIFCNLPKSLIPAEHQSP
;
A
#
# COMPACT_ATOMS: atom_id res chain seq x y z
N MET A 1 -17.51 9.70 -1.75
CA MET A 1 -16.23 9.79 -1.02
C MET A 1 -15.29 8.73 -1.57
N GLY A 2 -14.21 9.12 -2.28
CA GLY A 2 -13.23 8.18 -2.82
C GLY A 2 -12.38 7.52 -1.72
N ARG A 3 -11.94 6.27 -1.93
CA ARG A 3 -11.04 5.58 -0.99
C ARG A 3 -9.66 6.20 -1.08
N LYS A 4 -9.20 6.89 -0.03
CA LYS A 4 -7.89 7.58 -0.03
C LYS A 4 -6.76 6.59 0.27
N CYS A 5 -5.61 6.79 -0.39
CA CYS A 5 -4.38 6.03 -0.09
C CYS A 5 -4.03 6.19 1.39
N CYS A 6 -3.67 5.08 2.05
CA CYS A 6 -3.29 5.07 3.45
C CYS A 6 -1.85 5.52 3.69
N VAL A 7 -1.00 5.62 2.67
CA VAL A 7 0.40 6.08 2.85
C VAL A 7 0.43 7.57 3.21
N THR A 8 1.19 7.91 4.25
CA THR A 8 1.36 9.29 4.72
C THR A 8 1.89 10.19 3.59
N GLY A 9 1.27 11.36 3.41
CA GLY A 9 1.67 12.33 2.38
C GLY A 9 1.26 11.97 0.94
N CYS A 10 0.73 10.77 0.69
CA CYS A 10 0.29 10.39 -0.65
C CYS A 10 -1.07 11.03 -1.00
N ARG A 11 -1.08 11.91 -2.01
CA ARG A 11 -2.28 12.58 -2.55
C ARG A 11 -2.74 12.05 -3.91
N SER A 12 -2.09 11.00 -4.42
CA SER A 12 -2.30 10.50 -5.79
C SER A 12 -3.72 10.02 -6.11
N ASN A 13 -4.56 9.74 -5.10
CA ASN A 13 -5.98 9.36 -5.28
C ASN A 13 -6.95 10.35 -4.61
N TYR A 14 -6.53 11.61 -4.45
CA TYR A 14 -7.36 12.66 -3.81
C TYR A 14 -8.10 13.48 -4.86
N ASP A 15 -7.44 13.76 -5.98
CA ASP A 15 -8.02 14.52 -7.09
C ASP A 15 -8.82 13.61 -8.02
N SER A 16 -10.00 14.07 -8.41
CA SER A 16 -10.96 13.32 -9.25
C SER A 16 -10.48 13.11 -10.69
N ASN A 17 -9.44 13.85 -11.12
CA ASN A 17 -8.96 13.87 -12.50
C ASN A 17 -8.05 12.68 -12.82
N ASP A 18 -7.31 12.16 -11.84
CA ASP A 18 -6.42 11.01 -12.02
C ASP A 18 -7.04 9.74 -11.43
N LYS A 19 -7.54 8.86 -12.31
CA LYS A 19 -8.01 7.53 -11.93
C LYS A 19 -6.81 6.62 -11.64
N ILE A 20 -6.29 6.68 -10.41
CA ILE A 20 -5.23 5.78 -9.96
C ILE A 20 -5.80 4.45 -9.43
N THR A 21 -5.17 3.34 -9.81
CA THR A 21 -5.49 2.02 -9.26
C THR A 21 -5.15 1.97 -7.77
N VAL A 22 -6.08 1.46 -6.97
CA VAL A 22 -5.90 1.26 -5.53
C VAL A 22 -6.19 -0.18 -5.14
N PHE A 23 -5.37 -0.73 -4.25
CA PHE A 23 -5.48 -2.08 -3.72
C PHE A 23 -5.90 -2.02 -2.26
N ARG A 24 -6.86 -2.86 -1.87
CA ARG A 24 -7.21 -3.03 -0.46
C ARG A 24 -6.12 -3.82 0.25
N LEU A 25 -5.91 -3.51 1.52
CA LEU A 25 -5.11 -4.39 2.37
C LEU A 25 -5.75 -5.80 2.42
N PRO A 26 -4.95 -6.85 2.58
CA PRO A 26 -5.44 -8.21 2.74
C PRO A 26 -6.49 -8.34 3.85
N ARG A 27 -7.36 -9.35 3.71
CA ARG A 27 -8.35 -9.72 4.73
C ARG A 27 -7.75 -10.62 5.79
N ASP A 28 -6.79 -11.46 5.39
CA ASP A 28 -6.04 -12.28 6.32
C ASP A 28 -5.33 -11.40 7.35
N LYS A 29 -5.41 -11.78 8.62
CA LYS A 29 -4.93 -10.94 9.72
C LYS A 29 -3.41 -10.85 9.72
N GLU A 30 -2.71 -11.95 9.48
CA GLU A 30 -1.25 -11.99 9.55
C GLU A 30 -0.65 -11.23 8.37
N GLU A 31 -1.14 -11.48 7.17
CA GLU A 31 -0.72 -10.78 5.96
C GLU A 31 -1.02 -9.27 6.05
N ARG A 32 -2.20 -8.91 6.57
CA ARG A 32 -2.57 -7.51 6.79
C ARG A 32 -1.65 -6.82 7.80
N GLN A 33 -1.24 -7.51 8.86
CA GLN A 33 -0.26 -6.97 9.80
C GLN A 33 1.10 -6.79 9.15
N GLY A 34 1.53 -7.73 8.29
CA GLY A 34 2.74 -7.56 7.46
C GLY A 34 2.67 -6.31 6.59
N TRP A 35 1.54 -6.09 5.91
CA TRP A 35 1.31 -4.87 5.12
C TRP A 35 1.33 -3.60 5.95
N LYS A 36 0.73 -3.61 7.14
CA LYS A 36 0.76 -2.45 8.04
C LYS A 36 2.17 -2.13 8.53
N LYS A 37 3.00 -3.14 8.79
CA LYS A 37 4.40 -2.96 9.20
C LYS A 37 5.27 -2.41 8.07
N ALA A 38 5.03 -2.83 6.83
CA ALA A 38 5.77 -2.36 5.67
C ALA A 38 5.41 -0.91 5.29
N ILE A 39 4.16 -0.51 5.51
CA ILE A 39 3.73 0.86 5.25
C ILE A 39 4.24 1.78 6.38
N PRO A 40 5.07 2.79 6.07
CA PRO A 40 5.64 3.71 7.04
C PRO A 40 4.61 4.75 7.50
N ARG A 41 3.59 4.29 8.22
CA ARG A 41 2.55 5.11 8.83
C ARG A 41 2.11 4.48 10.15
N ASP A 42 2.21 5.25 11.21
CA ASP A 42 1.58 4.91 12.48
C ASP A 42 0.05 4.97 12.35
N ASN A 43 -0.63 4.06 13.06
CA ASN A 43 -2.09 4.04 13.19
C ASN A 43 -2.85 3.83 11.87
N ILE A 44 -2.36 2.95 10.99
CA ILE A 44 -3.15 2.49 9.84
C ILE A 44 -4.44 1.85 10.35
N LEU A 45 -5.56 2.49 10.01
CA LEU A 45 -6.89 2.07 10.42
C LEU A 45 -7.12 0.61 10.06
N ASP A 46 -7.62 -0.16 11.03
CA ASP A 46 -8.02 -1.54 10.81
C ASP A 46 -9.39 -1.65 10.14
N HIS A 47 -9.54 -0.97 9.00
CA HIS A 47 -10.79 -0.87 8.28
C HIS A 47 -10.74 -1.66 6.96
N PRO A 48 -11.80 -2.39 6.56
CA PRO A 48 -11.80 -3.20 5.33
C PRO A 48 -11.69 -2.38 4.04
N ASN A 49 -11.92 -1.06 4.12
CA ASN A 49 -11.74 -0.12 3.00
C ASN A 49 -10.40 0.64 3.06
N THR A 50 -9.47 0.28 3.95
CA THR A 50 -8.10 0.81 3.91
C THR A 50 -7.42 0.35 2.63
N VAL A 51 -6.93 1.29 1.82
CA VAL A 51 -6.32 1.03 0.51
C VAL A 51 -4.96 1.70 0.35
N VAL A 52 -4.11 1.15 -0.51
CA VAL A 52 -2.84 1.74 -0.96
C VAL A 52 -2.87 1.86 -2.49
N CYS A 53 -2.35 2.95 -3.05
CA CYS A 53 -2.33 3.13 -4.51
C CYS A 53 -1.13 2.42 -5.18
N ILE A 54 -1.29 2.10 -6.47
CA ILE A 54 -0.30 1.36 -7.27
C ILE A 54 1.11 1.99 -7.28
N LYS A 55 1.24 3.32 -7.11
CA LYS A 55 2.53 4.03 -7.03
C LYS A 55 3.46 3.57 -5.90
N HIS A 56 2.96 2.79 -4.94
CA HIS A 56 3.78 2.26 -3.85
C HIS A 56 4.28 0.84 -4.10
N PHE A 57 4.00 0.29 -5.28
CA PHE A 57 4.55 -0.98 -5.74
C PHE A 57 5.58 -0.70 -6.84
N PRO A 58 6.59 -1.57 -7.00
CA PRO A 58 7.44 -1.57 -8.19
C PRO A 58 6.60 -1.69 -9.46
N GLU A 59 7.15 -1.36 -10.63
CA GLU A 59 6.43 -1.58 -11.90
C GLU A 59 6.13 -3.07 -12.13
N GLU A 60 7.09 -3.92 -11.77
CA GLU A 60 6.98 -5.37 -11.81
C GLU A 60 6.78 -5.92 -10.39
N PHE A 61 5.53 -6.11 -9.98
CA PHE A 61 5.17 -6.74 -8.71
C PHE A 61 4.40 -8.03 -8.94
N GLU A 62 4.67 -9.05 -8.12
CA GLU A 62 3.92 -10.29 -8.15
C GLU A 62 2.46 -10.06 -7.76
N THR A 63 1.53 -10.69 -8.47
CA THR A 63 0.10 -10.66 -8.15
C THR A 63 -0.41 -12.05 -7.81
N ILE A 64 -1.47 -12.10 -7.01
CA ILE A 64 -2.23 -13.32 -6.73
C ILE A 64 -3.69 -13.12 -7.10
N SER A 65 -4.34 -14.21 -7.50
CA SER A 65 -5.78 -14.25 -7.69
C SER A 65 -6.50 -14.35 -6.34
N VAL A 66 -7.46 -13.46 -6.13
CA VAL A 66 -8.46 -13.54 -5.08
C VAL A 66 -9.82 -13.66 -5.73
N THR A 67 -10.85 -14.05 -4.98
CA THR A 67 -12.21 -14.22 -5.49
C THR A 67 -12.66 -12.99 -6.29
N GLY A 68 -12.65 -13.10 -7.63
CA GLY A 68 -13.07 -12.07 -8.57
C GLY A 68 -12.07 -10.93 -8.86
N SER A 69 -10.81 -10.97 -8.41
CA SER A 69 -9.84 -9.90 -8.69
C SER A 69 -8.37 -10.34 -8.57
N LEU A 70 -7.45 -9.56 -9.15
CA LEU A 70 -6.02 -9.65 -8.89
C LEU A 70 -5.60 -8.63 -7.83
N ARG A 71 -4.61 -8.97 -7.01
CA ARG A 71 -3.99 -8.04 -6.07
C ARG A 71 -2.49 -8.31 -5.96
N PRO A 72 -1.69 -7.32 -5.49
CA PRO A 72 -0.30 -7.57 -5.11
C PRO A 72 -0.20 -8.72 -4.10
N LYS A 73 0.77 -9.60 -4.33
CA LYS A 73 1.14 -10.70 -3.41
C LYS A 73 1.82 -10.13 -2.17
N HIS A 74 2.74 -9.20 -2.38
CA HIS A 74 3.60 -8.62 -1.36
C HIS A 74 3.11 -7.22 -0.97
N PRO A 75 3.47 -6.73 0.23
CA PRO A 75 3.18 -5.36 0.63
C PRO A 75 3.87 -4.32 -0.27
N PRO A 76 3.40 -3.06 -0.26
CA PRO A 76 4.07 -1.96 -0.94
C PRO A 76 5.48 -1.74 -0.38
N SER A 77 6.43 -1.44 -1.26
CA SER A 77 7.84 -1.24 -0.93
C SER A 77 8.41 0.11 -1.42
N ILE A 78 7.67 0.85 -2.25
CA ILE A 78 8.14 2.11 -2.85
C ILE A 78 7.60 3.31 -2.07
N PHE A 79 8.52 4.00 -1.38
CA PHE A 79 8.22 5.17 -0.54
C PHE A 79 9.19 6.32 -0.80
N CYS A 80 9.09 6.95 -1.97
CA CYS A 80 10.06 7.95 -2.43
C CYS A 80 10.07 9.27 -1.63
N ASN A 81 9.02 9.54 -0.84
CA ASN A 81 8.82 10.81 -0.11
C ASN A 81 9.07 10.70 1.40
N LEU A 82 9.73 9.63 1.86
CA LEU A 82 9.99 9.44 3.28
C LEU A 82 11.50 9.39 3.58
N PRO A 83 11.97 10.05 4.65
CA PRO A 83 13.35 9.91 5.07
C PRO A 83 13.64 8.43 5.34
N LYS A 84 14.80 7.95 4.86
CA LYS A 84 15.22 6.54 4.96
C LYS A 84 15.14 5.97 6.38
N SER A 85 15.20 6.82 7.40
CA SER A 85 15.07 6.46 8.82
C SER A 85 13.68 5.91 9.20
N LEU A 86 12.65 6.14 8.40
CA LEU A 86 11.28 5.65 8.65
C LEU A 86 10.94 4.39 7.85
N ILE A 87 11.86 3.90 7.03
CA ILE A 87 11.69 2.68 6.23
C ILE A 87 12.22 1.50 7.05
N PRO A 88 11.43 0.43 7.29
CA PRO A 88 11.91 -0.78 7.95
C PRO A 88 13.13 -1.36 7.20
N ALA A 89 14.18 -1.72 7.95
CA ALA A 89 15.49 -2.11 7.42
C ALA A 89 15.46 -3.24 6.36
N GLU A 90 14.41 -4.07 6.36
CA GLU A 90 14.22 -5.17 5.41
C GLU A 90 14.01 -4.73 3.95
N HIS A 91 13.66 -3.46 3.69
CA HIS A 91 13.44 -2.92 2.34
C HIS A 91 14.63 -2.10 1.82
N GLN A 92 15.74 -2.06 2.55
CA GLN A 92 16.98 -1.41 2.15
C GLN A 92 17.90 -2.42 1.44
N SER A 93 17.47 -2.96 0.31
CA SER A 93 18.44 -3.58 -0.61
C SER A 93 19.14 -2.47 -1.39
N PRO A 94 20.47 -2.59 -1.61
CA PRO A 94 21.33 -1.53 -2.13
C PRO A 94 20.98 -1.08 -3.56
#